data_AF-A0AAN8BRD9-F1
#
_entry.id   AF-A0AAN8BRD9-F1
#
_cell.length_a   1.000
_cell.length_b   1.000
_cell.length_c   1.000
_cell.angle_alpha   90.00
_cell.angle_beta   90.00
_cell.angle_gamma   90.00
#
_symmetry.space_group_name_H-M   'P 1'
#
loop_
_entity.id
_entity.type
_entity.pdbx_description
1 polymer ?
#
loop_
_entity_poly.entity_id
_entity_poly.type
_entity_poly.pdbx_seq_one_letter_code
_entity_poly.pdbx_strand_id
1 'polypeptide(L)' 'MMARCRTLWTGIFALLTAGVSGFTHLTFNLCKWCEASSPVCKDSVCFSNCSLTSFCSSTDEICIALW' A
#
# COMPACT_ATOMS: atom_id res chain seq x y z
N MET A 1 -36.27 27.69 29.08
CA MET A 1 -36.42 27.09 27.73
C MET A 1 -35.11 27.04 26.93
N MET A 2 -34.04 27.77 27.31
CA MET A 2 -32.79 27.84 26.53
C MET A 2 -31.69 26.81 26.87
N ALA A 3 -31.83 26.00 27.93
CA ALA A 3 -30.76 25.08 28.37
C ALA A 3 -30.72 23.76 27.58
N ARG A 4 -31.86 23.28 27.06
CA ARG A 4 -31.96 22.03 26.29
C ARG A 4 -31.41 22.13 24.86
N CYS A 5 -31.29 23.34 24.33
CA CYS A 5 -30.80 23.57 22.97
C CYS A 5 -29.25 23.52 22.89
N ARG A 6 -28.56 23.90 23.98
CA ARG A 6 -27.08 23.91 24.06
C ARG A 6 -26.45 22.51 24.16
N THR A 7 -27.12 21.56 24.80
CA THR A 7 -26.64 20.16 24.92
C THR A 7 -26.82 19.37 23.63
N LEU A 8 -27.85 19.68 22.84
CA LEU A 8 -28.06 19.06 21.53
C LEU A 8 -26.95 19.46 20.55
N TRP A 9 -26.59 20.74 20.52
CA TRP A 9 -25.58 21.25 19.59
C TRP A 9 -24.17 20.74 19.89
N THR A 10 -23.83 20.58 21.17
CA THR A 10 -22.55 20.01 21.61
C THR A 10 -22.44 18.51 21.33
N GLY A 11 -23.54 17.76 21.49
CA GLY A 11 -23.58 16.33 21.13
C GLY A 11 -23.38 16.08 19.62
N ILE A 12 -24.02 16.89 18.78
CA ILE A 12 -23.89 16.80 17.31
C ILE A 12 -22.46 17.16 16.86
N PHE A 13 -21.82 18.15 17.48
CA PHE A 13 -20.45 18.54 17.16
C PHE A 13 -19.43 17.45 17.55
N ALA A 14 -19.64 16.77 18.68
CA ALA A 14 -18.79 15.67 19.10
C ALA A 14 -18.86 14.47 18.13
N LEU A 15 -20.07 14.14 17.64
CA LEU A 15 -20.29 13.07 16.67
C LEU A 15 -19.60 13.33 15.32
N LEU A 16 -19.49 14.58 14.88
CA LEU A 16 -18.81 14.94 13.63
C LEU A 16 -17.28 14.76 13.68
N THR A 17 -16.68 14.77 14.86
CA THR A 17 -15.21 14.64 15.02
C THR A 17 -14.71 13.19 15.10
N ALA A 18 -15.59 12.21 15.33
CA ALA A 18 -15.19 10.81 15.50
C ALA A 18 -15.01 10.03 14.17
N GLY A 19 -15.28 10.65 13.02
CA GLY A 19 -15.40 9.97 11.73
C GLY A 19 -14.18 10.01 10.80
N VAL A 20 -13.01 10.44 11.25
CA VAL A 20 -11.80 10.46 10.40
C VAL A 20 -10.94 9.24 10.72
N SER A 21 -11.41 8.07 10.30
CA SER A 21 -10.57 6.86 10.24
C SER A 21 -9.49 7.12 9.20
N GLY A 22 -8.26 7.37 9.64
CA GLY A 22 -7.12 7.59 8.75
C GLY A 22 -6.91 6.38 7.84
N PHE A 23 -7.09 6.56 6.54
CA PHE A 23 -6.64 5.59 5.54
C PHE A 23 -5.12 5.61 5.51
N THR A 24 -4.47 4.65 6.16
CA THR A 24 -3.04 4.42 5.96
C THR A 24 -2.85 3.81 4.56
N HIS A 25 -2.24 4.55 3.64
CA HIS A 25 -1.92 4.05 2.30
C HIS A 25 -0.81 2.99 2.41
N LEU A 26 -1.21 1.72 2.47
CA LEU A 26 -0.27 0.59 2.45
C LEU A 26 0.32 0.50 1.03
N THR A 27 1.63 0.68 0.93
CA THR A 27 2.35 0.63 -0.34
C THR A 27 3.10 -0.69 -0.42
N PHE A 28 2.64 -1.59 -1.30
CA PHE A 28 3.27 -2.87 -1.53
C PHE A 28 4.31 -2.75 -2.66
N ASN A 29 5.42 -3.47 -2.54
CA ASN A 29 6.43 -3.51 -3.59
C ASN A 29 5.89 -4.28 -4.80
N LEU A 30 6.23 -3.80 -6.01
CA LEU A 30 5.92 -4.47 -7.27
C LEU A 30 7.20 -5.11 -7.81
N CYS A 31 7.24 -6.44 -7.82
CA CYS A 31 8.42 -7.21 -8.20
C CYS A 31 8.19 -8.01 -9.48
N LYS A 32 9.29 -8.44 -10.12
CA LYS A 32 9.24 -9.45 -11.17
C LYS A 32 8.98 -10.81 -10.52
N TRP A 33 7.92 -11.48 -10.97
CA TRP A 33 7.50 -12.78 -10.43
C TRP A 33 7.57 -13.83 -11.53
N CYS A 34 8.75 -14.39 -11.66
CA CYS A 34 9.11 -15.31 -12.72
C CYS A 34 9.68 -16.56 -12.03
N GLU A 35 9.42 -17.73 -12.60
CA GLU A 35 10.13 -18.95 -12.19
C GLU A 35 11.57 -18.91 -12.74
N ALA A 36 12.08 -20.03 -13.24
CA ALA A 36 13.30 -20.00 -14.04
C ALA A 36 13.03 -19.31 -15.39
N SER A 37 13.69 -18.17 -15.64
CA SER A 37 13.73 -17.52 -16.95
C SER A 37 15.15 -17.51 -17.51
N SER A 38 15.27 -17.29 -18.82
CA SER A 38 16.57 -17.12 -19.49
C SER A 38 16.95 -15.64 -19.52
N PRO A 39 17.82 -15.15 -18.61
CA PRO A 39 18.20 -13.75 -18.59
C PRO A 39 18.97 -13.37 -19.86
N VAL A 40 18.83 -12.11 -20.29
CA VAL A 40 19.59 -11.52 -21.38
C VAL A 40 20.63 -10.60 -20.77
N CYS A 41 21.89 -11.01 -20.86
CA CYS A 41 23.02 -10.24 -20.36
C CYS A 41 23.77 -9.57 -21.51
N LYS A 42 24.10 -8.30 -21.33
CA LYS A 42 25.02 -7.56 -22.17
C LYS A 42 26.17 -7.07 -21.29
N ASP A 43 27.35 -7.61 -21.52
CA ASP A 43 28.54 -7.39 -20.69
C ASP A 43 28.29 -7.76 -19.22
N SER A 44 28.37 -6.80 -18.30
CA SER A 44 28.12 -6.98 -16.87
C SER A 44 26.69 -6.64 -16.43
N VAL A 45 25.78 -6.34 -17.37
CA VAL A 45 24.40 -5.94 -17.08
C VAL A 45 23.43 -7.01 -17.59
N CYS A 46 22.67 -7.60 -16.67
CA CYS A 46 21.69 -8.64 -16.97
C CYS A 46 20.25 -8.15 -16.79
N PHE A 47 19.37 -8.58 -17.70
CA PHE A 47 17.93 -8.40 -17.60
C PHE A 47 17.25 -9.76 -17.48
N SER A 48 16.27 -9.91 -16.58
CA SER A 48 15.57 -11.18 -16.37
C SER A 48 14.77 -11.69 -17.58
N ASN A 49 14.57 -10.83 -18.60
CA ASN A 49 13.78 -11.09 -19.80
C ASN A 49 12.37 -11.63 -19.50
N CYS A 50 11.78 -11.14 -18.41
CA CYS A 50 10.46 -11.54 -17.95
C CYS A 50 9.52 -10.34 -17.86
N SER A 51 8.32 -10.48 -18.42
CA SER A 51 7.29 -9.44 -18.43
C SER A 51 6.32 -9.55 -17.25
N LEU A 52 6.26 -10.69 -16.57
CA LEU A 52 5.38 -10.92 -15.42
C LEU A 52 5.81 -10.12 -14.20
N THR A 53 4.82 -9.54 -13.52
CA THR A 53 4.99 -8.73 -12.32
C THR A 53 3.90 -9.07 -11.32
N SER A 54 4.22 -9.09 -10.04
CA SER A 54 3.25 -9.25 -8.95
C SER A 54 3.54 -8.27 -7.82
N PHE A 55 2.49 -7.94 -7.07
CA PHE A 55 2.65 -7.25 -5.79
C PHE A 55 3.14 -8.25 -4.74
N CYS A 56 4.02 -7.79 -3.85
CA CYS A 56 4.40 -8.49 -2.65
C CYS A 56 3.19 -8.75 -1.73
N SER A 57 3.25 -9.81 -0.94
CA SER A 57 2.18 -10.19 0.00
C SER A 57 2.20 -9.33 1.27
N SER A 58 3.38 -8.80 1.62
CA SER A 58 3.60 -7.91 2.76
C SER A 58 4.38 -6.66 2.32
N THR A 59 4.23 -5.56 3.06
CA THR A 59 4.95 -4.29 2.81
C THR A 59 6.45 -4.39 3.09
N ASP A 60 6.86 -5.36 3.90
CA ASP A 60 8.25 -5.54 4.32
C ASP A 60 9.04 -6.49 3.39
N GLU A 61 8.36 -7.11 2.42
CA GLU A 61 8.99 -7.98 1.41
C GLU A 61 9.80 -7.16 0.40
N ILE A 62 10.86 -7.77 -0.15
CA ILE A 62 11.78 -7.14 -1.11
C ILE A 62 11.86 -7.97 -2.40
N CYS A 63 12.20 -7.31 -3.51
CA CYS A 63 12.44 -7.99 -4.78
C CYS A 63 13.84 -8.62 -4.80
N ILE A 64 13.93 -9.90 -5.14
CA ILE A 64 15.20 -10.65 -5.26
C ILE A 64 15.33 -11.20 -6.68
N ALA A 65 16.54 -11.20 -7.23
CA ALA A 65 16.88 -11.86 -8.48
C ALA A 65 18.16 -12.68 -8.28
N LEU A 66 18.22 -13.85 -8.91
CA LEU A 66 19.36 -14.76 -8.89
C LEU A 66 19.79 -15.02 -10.33
N TRP A 67 21.09 -14.95 -10.60
CA TRP A 67 21.70 -15.16 -11.92
C TRP A 67 22.94 -16.05 -11.81
#